data_AF-E9HEP3-F1
#
_entry.id   AF-E9HEP3-F1
#
_cell.length_a   1.000
_cell.length_b   1.000
_cell.length_c   1.000
_cell.angle_alpha   90.00
_cell.angle_beta   90.00
_cell.angle_gamma   90.00
#
_symmetry.space_group_name_H-M   'P 1'
#
loop_
_entity.id
_entity.type
_entity.pdbx_description
1 polymer ?
#
loop_
_entity_poly.entity_id
_entity_poly.type
_entity_poly.pdbx_seq_one_letter_code
_entity_poly.pdbx_strand_id
1 'polypeptide(L)' 'KPRRRRTAFTHAQLAFLERRFRSQKYLSVADRGNVAELLNLTETQVKTWYQNRRTKWKRQAQQQQQTDPSMASS' A
#
# COMPACT_ATOMS: atom_id res chain seq x y z
N LYS A 1 -26.17 4.29 2.56
CA LYS A 1 -24.92 4.64 1.82
C LYS A 1 -24.54 3.43 0.95
N PRO A 2 -24.65 3.49 -0.38
CA PRO A 2 -24.43 2.31 -1.24
C PRO A 2 -22.99 1.82 -1.05
N ARG A 3 -22.81 0.50 -0.85
CA ARG A 3 -21.47 -0.08 -0.77
C ARG A 3 -20.81 0.09 -2.14
N ARG A 4 -19.82 0.99 -2.22
CA ARG A 4 -19.06 1.25 -3.46
C ARG A 4 -18.61 -0.10 -4.03
N ARG A 5 -18.92 -0.35 -5.31
CA ARG A 5 -18.47 -1.56 -6.04
C ARG A 5 -16.97 -1.72 -5.79
N ARG A 6 -16.56 -2.87 -5.26
CA ARG A 6 -15.13 -3.21 -5.12
C ARG A 6 -14.53 -3.22 -6.52
N THR A 7 -13.77 -2.18 -6.86
CA THR A 7 -12.93 -2.20 -8.05
C THR A 7 -11.75 -3.11 -7.75
N ALA A 8 -11.61 -4.21 -8.50
CA ALA A 8 -10.40 -5.01 -8.48
C ALA A 8 -9.34 -4.30 -9.33
N PHE A 9 -8.14 -4.14 -8.79
CA PHE A 9 -7.00 -3.63 -9.56
C PHE A 9 -6.48 -4.76 -10.46
N THR A 10 -6.08 -4.42 -11.69
CA THR A 10 -5.41 -5.36 -12.58
C THR A 10 -4.01 -5.69 -12.07
N HIS A 11 -3.44 -6.80 -12.56
CA HIS A 11 -2.07 -7.18 -12.20
C HIS A 11 -1.06 -6.08 -12.55
N ALA A 12 -1.20 -5.46 -13.73
CA ALA A 12 -0.34 -4.35 -14.15
C ALA A 12 -0.44 -3.12 -13.23
N GLN A 13 -1.66 -2.75 -12.81
CA GLN A 13 -1.87 -1.65 -11.85
C GLN A 13 -1.21 -1.95 -10.50
N LEU A 14 -1.38 -3.18 -9.99
CA LEU A 14 -0.75 -3.60 -8.73
C LEU A 14 0.78 -3.59 -8.83
N ALA A 15 1.34 -4.13 -9.91
CA ALA A 15 2.79 -4.17 -10.11
C ALA A 15 3.40 -2.75 -10.14
N PHE A 16 2.73 -1.80 -10.80
CA PHE A 16 3.16 -0.40 -10.81
C PHE A 16 3.10 0.22 -9.41
N LEU A 17 1.97 0.07 -8.72
CA LEU A 17 1.77 0.59 -7.36
C LEU A 17 2.80 0.02 -6.37
N GLU A 18 3.08 -1.28 -6.45
CA GLU A 18 4.11 -1.92 -5.61
C GLU A 18 5.51 -1.42 -5.92
N ARG A 19 5.86 -1.28 -7.20
CA ARG A 19 7.15 -0.74 -7.62
C ARG A 19 7.35 0.68 -7.08
N ARG A 20 6.36 1.56 -7.25
CA ARG A 20 6.41 2.93 -6.72
C ARG A 20 6.46 2.93 -5.18
N PHE A 21 5.69 2.06 -4.52
CA PHE A 21 5.70 1.94 -3.06
C PHE A 21 7.06 1.48 -2.51
N ARG A 22 7.84 0.69 -3.25
CA ARG A 22 9.19 0.29 -2.81
C ARG A 22 10.10 1.51 -2.62
N SER A 23 10.09 2.43 -3.56
CA SER A 23 10.89 3.66 -3.52
C SER A 23 10.26 4.77 -2.65
N GLN A 24 8.93 4.89 -2.63
CA GLN A 24 8.24 6.00 -1.96
C GLN A 24 7.00 5.48 -1.19
N LYS A 25 7.10 5.43 0.15
CA LYS A 25 6.02 4.92 1.04
C LYS A 25 4.84 5.89 1.21
N TYR A 26 5.06 7.16 0.89
CA TYR A 26 4.09 8.25 1.03
C TYR A 26 4.08 9.10 -0.24
N LEU A 27 2.92 9.18 -0.89
CA LEU A 27 2.73 10.06 -2.05
C LEU A 27 2.32 11.46 -1.62
N SER A 28 2.91 12.46 -2.26
CA SER A 28 2.40 13.84 -2.24
C SER A 28 1.05 13.92 -2.98
N VAL A 29 0.35 15.06 -2.87
CA VAL A 29 -0.91 15.27 -3.60
C VAL A 29 -0.64 15.23 -5.12
N ALA A 30 0.41 15.90 -5.59
CA ALA A 30 0.80 15.91 -7.00
C ALA A 30 1.17 14.51 -7.52
N ASP A 31 2.00 13.75 -6.78
CA ASP A 31 2.35 12.38 -7.18
C ASP A 31 1.13 11.47 -7.26
N ARG A 32 0.16 11.67 -6.37
CA ARG A 32 -1.07 10.88 -6.34
C ARG A 32 -1.92 11.12 -7.58
N GLY A 33 -2.05 12.38 -8.02
CA GLY A 33 -2.74 12.74 -9.26
C GLY A 33 -2.09 12.05 -10.46
N ASN A 34 -0.77 12.19 -10.61
CA ASN A 34 -0.02 11.55 -11.70
C ASN A 34 -0.20 10.03 -11.76
N VAL A 35 -0.13 9.34 -10.60
CA VAL A 35 -0.31 7.87 -10.54
C VAL A 35 -1.76 7.48 -10.84
N ALA A 36 -2.74 8.29 -10.42
CA ALA A 36 -4.15 8.06 -10.69
C ALA A 36 -4.42 8.15 -12.19
N GLU A 37 -3.93 9.19 -12.86
CA GLU A 37 -4.06 9.35 -14.31
C GLU A 37 -3.38 8.22 -15.08
N LEU A 38 -2.12 7.90 -14.73
CA LEU A 38 -1.36 6.86 -15.42
C LEU A 38 -2.00 5.47 -15.34
N LEU A 39 -2.64 5.15 -14.22
CA LEU A 39 -3.29 3.86 -14.01
C LEU A 39 -4.79 3.87 -14.35
N ASN A 40 -5.30 5.01 -14.81
CA ASN A 40 -6.72 5.25 -15.04
C ASN A 40 -7.59 4.90 -13.81
N LEU A 41 -7.11 5.34 -12.64
CA LEU A 41 -7.74 5.19 -11.33
C LEU A 41 -8.09 6.56 -10.77
N THR A 42 -8.87 6.58 -9.69
CA THR A 42 -9.11 7.81 -8.92
C THR A 42 -8.04 8.00 -7.85
N GLU A 43 -7.73 9.26 -7.51
CA GLU A 43 -6.83 9.58 -6.40
C GLU A 43 -7.25 8.90 -5.09
N THR A 44 -8.55 8.75 -4.87
CA THR A 44 -9.08 8.06 -3.69
C THR A 44 -8.69 6.58 -3.67
N GLN A 45 -8.76 5.89 -4.82
CA GLN A 45 -8.32 4.49 -4.92
C GLN A 45 -6.82 4.35 -4.67
N VAL A 46 -6.00 5.23 -5.24
CA VAL A 46 -4.54 5.26 -5.01
C VAL A 46 -4.25 5.52 -3.52
N LYS A 47 -4.93 6.51 -2.91
CA LYS A 47 -4.81 6.81 -1.47
C LYS A 47 -5.16 5.60 -0.61
N THR A 48 -6.29 4.96 -0.86
CA THR A 48 -6.75 3.78 -0.10
C THR A 48 -5.79 2.61 -0.28
N TRP A 49 -5.28 2.36 -1.49
CA TRP A 49 -4.29 1.33 -1.73
C TRP A 49 -3.01 1.59 -0.94
N TYR A 50 -2.47 2.81 -0.97
CA TYR A 50 -1.28 3.19 -0.20
C TYR A 50 -1.49 3.05 1.31
N GLN A 51 -2.65 3.44 1.81
CA GLN A 51 -3.00 3.27 3.23
C GLN A 51 -3.02 1.77 3.62
N ASN A 52 -3.69 0.94 2.82
CA ASN A 52 -3.75 -0.51 3.05
C ASN A 52 -2.36 -1.15 2.95
N ARG A 53 -1.54 -0.73 1.99
CA ARG A 53 -0.18 -1.26 1.80
C ARG A 53 0.73 -0.93 2.97
N ARG A 54 0.66 0.29 3.53
CA ARG A 54 1.38 0.67 4.75
C ARG A 54 0.95 -0.15 5.95
N THR A 55 -0.35 -0.40 6.13
CA THR A 55 -0.84 -1.27 7.21
C THR A 55 -0.24 -2.67 7.09
N LYS A 56 -0.24 -3.26 5.89
CA LYS A 56 0.40 -4.56 5.64
C LYS A 56 1.90 -4.52 5.92
N TRP A 57 2.61 -3.49 5.47
CA TRP A 57 4.05 -3.32 5.71
C TRP A 57 4.39 -3.22 7.20
N LYS A 58 3.63 -2.41 7.98
CA LYS A 58 3.79 -2.32 9.43
C LYS A 58 3.56 -3.67 10.13
N ARG A 59 2.50 -4.40 9.75
CA ARG A 59 2.21 -5.73 10.31
C ARG A 59 3.33 -6.72 10.02
N GLN A 60 3.89 -6.69 8.81
CA GLN A 60 5.04 -7.53 8.44
C GLN A 60 6.28 -7.16 9.25
N ALA A 61 6.56 -5.87 9.45
CA ALA A 61 7.68 -5.42 10.28
C ALA A 61 7.52 -5.83 11.76
N GLN A 62 6.32 -5.80 12.31
CA GLN A 62 6.04 -6.24 13.69
C GLN A 62 6.13 -7.77 13.85
N GLN A 63 5.67 -8.55 12.86
CA GLN A 63 5.85 -10.01 12.88
C GLN A 63 7.33 -10.40 12.82
N GLN A 64 8.16 -9.62 12.14
CA GLN A 64 9.60 -9.88 12.05
C GLN A 64 10.37 -9.54 13.34
N GLN A 65 9.78 -8.75 14.24
CA GLN A 65 10.34 -8.47 15.59
C GLN A 65 9.92 -9.50 16.65
N GLN A 66 9.00 -10.41 16.33
CA GLN A 66 8.55 -11.47 17.25
C GLN A 66 9.23 -12.82 17.01
N THR A 67 10.11 -12.93 16.02
CA THR A 67 10.87 -14.14 15.69
C THR A 67 12.34 -14.01 16.06
N ASP A 68 12.64 -13.50 17.25
CA ASP A 68 13.93 -13.73 17.90
C ASP A 68 13.70 -14.31 19.31
N PRO A 69 13.55 -15.64 19.44
CA PRO A 69 13.38 -16.29 20.74
C PRO A 69 14.67 -16.30 21.60
N SER A 70 15.75 -15.59 21.22
CA SER A 70 17.01 -15.62 21.97
C SER A 70 17.07 -14.72 23.21
N MET A 71 16.01 -13.95 23.54
CA MET A 71 16.01 -13.00 24.67
C MET A 71 14.92 -13.27 25.73
N ALA A 72 14.20 -14.39 25.66
CA ALA A 72 13.28 -14.82 26.72
C ALA A 72 14.00 -15.72 27.73
N SER A 73 15.06 -15.23 28.37
CA SER A 73 15.67 -15.84 29.57
C SER A 73 16.53 -14.80 30.28
N SER A 74 15.93 -14.07 31.23
CA SER A 74 16.53 -13.62 32.51
C SER A 74 15.43 -13.01 33.36
#